data_AF-A0A662C807-F1
#
_entry.id   AF-A0A662C807-F1
#
_cell.length_a   1.000
_cell.length_b   1.000
_cell.length_c   1.000
_cell.angle_alpha   90.00
_cell.angle_beta   90.00
_cell.angle_gamma   90.00
#
_symmetry.space_group_name_H-M   'P 1'
#
loop_
_entity.id
_entity.type
_entity.pdbx_description
1 polymer ?
#
loop_
_entity_poly.entity_id
_entity_poly.type
_entity_poly.pdbx_seq_one_letter_code
_entity_poly.pdbx_strand_id
1 'polypeptide(L)'
;ELDELLESNGVEVKYAIHPVAGRMPGHMNVLLAEADVPYEKLIEMDEINPDMPKTDVVVVIGANDVVNPAALDDPSSPIYGMPIIKVHEAKNVIVMKRGMGKGYAAIENYLFYADNTRMFFGSAKDSLQKLVGEIKAL
;
A
#
# COMPACT_ATOMS: atom_id res chain seq x y z
N GLU A 1 6.60 -12.92 7.37
CA GLU A 1 6.46 -12.74 8.83
C GLU A 1 5.16 -12.04 9.24
N LEU A 2 4.95 -10.75 8.94
CA LEU A 2 3.69 -10.10 9.35
C LEU A 2 2.48 -10.76 8.70
N ASP A 3 2.58 -11.06 7.41
CA ASP A 3 1.57 -11.79 6.65
C ASP A 3 1.29 -13.18 7.23
N GLU A 4 2.33 -13.99 7.47
CA GLU A 4 2.19 -15.32 8.07
C GLU A 4 1.54 -15.26 9.45
N LEU A 5 1.91 -14.27 10.28
CA LEU A 5 1.31 -14.07 11.59
C LEU A 5 -0.17 -13.72 11.47
N LEU A 6 -0.54 -12.81 10.57
CA LEU A 6 -1.94 -12.46 10.32
C LEU A 6 -2.75 -13.66 9.80
N GLU A 7 -2.19 -14.44 8.88
CA GLU A 7 -2.83 -15.64 8.32
C GLU A 7 -3.00 -16.74 9.36
N SER A 8 -2.03 -16.94 10.26
CA SER A 8 -2.18 -17.86 11.39
C SER A 8 -3.32 -17.48 12.33
N ASN A 9 -3.73 -16.21 12.31
CA ASN A 9 -4.88 -15.67 13.03
C ASN A 9 -6.17 -15.63 12.18
N GLY A 10 -6.16 -16.27 11.00
CA GLY A 10 -7.32 -16.39 10.12
C GLY A 10 -7.61 -15.16 9.25
N VAL A 11 -6.67 -14.22 9.14
CA VAL A 11 -6.81 -13.05 8.26
C VAL A 11 -6.40 -13.42 6.83
N GLU A 12 -7.20 -13.04 5.83
CA GLU A 12 -6.82 -13.14 4.42
C GLU A 12 -5.84 -12.01 4.06
N VAL A 13 -4.65 -12.36 3.57
CA VAL A 13 -3.62 -11.37 3.19
C VAL A 13 -3.32 -11.46 1.69
N LYS A 14 -3.41 -10.31 1.02
CA LYS A 14 -3.06 -10.12 -0.40
C LYS A 14 -2.11 -8.94 -0.56
N TYR A 15 -1.24 -9.00 -1.56
CA TYR A 15 -0.33 -7.92 -1.95
C TYR A 15 -0.84 -7.29 -3.24
N ALA A 16 -1.24 -6.02 -3.17
CA ALA A 16 -1.62 -5.24 -4.34
C ALA A 16 -0.38 -4.68 -5.05
N ILE A 17 -0.13 -5.10 -6.28
CA ILE A 17 1.06 -4.73 -7.05
C ILE A 17 0.69 -3.70 -8.12
N HIS A 18 1.35 -2.55 -8.07
CA HIS A 18 1.25 -1.55 -9.12
C HIS A 18 2.37 -1.78 -10.16
N PRO A 19 2.07 -1.75 -11.47
CA PRO A 19 3.05 -2.11 -12.52
C PRO A 19 4.31 -1.24 -12.52
N VAL A 20 4.19 0.03 -12.09
CA VAL A 20 5.31 0.98 -11.96
C VAL A 20 5.70 1.27 -10.50
N ALA A 21 5.30 0.42 -9.53
CA ALA A 21 5.80 0.56 -8.16
C ALA A 21 7.32 0.36 -8.11
N GLY A 22 7.99 1.22 -7.33
CA GLY A 22 9.45 1.19 -7.17
C GLY A 22 10.18 2.08 -8.18
N ARG A 23 11.27 1.56 -8.75
CA ARG A 23 12.20 2.29 -9.64
C ARG A 23 12.60 1.51 -10.90
N MET A 24 12.05 0.32 -11.09
CA MET A 24 12.25 -0.51 -12.29
C MET A 24 10.98 -1.33 -12.55
N PRO A 25 10.71 -1.77 -13.80
CA PRO A 25 9.61 -2.68 -14.07
C PRO A 25 9.71 -3.95 -13.22
N GLY A 26 8.59 -4.37 -12.61
CA GLY A 26 8.53 -5.58 -11.78
C GLY A 26 9.32 -5.50 -10.46
N HIS A 27 9.70 -4.31 -9.99
CA HIS A 27 10.54 -4.14 -8.80
C HIS A 27 9.96 -4.86 -7.59
N MET A 28 8.66 -4.70 -7.33
CA MET A 28 8.02 -5.32 -6.16
C MET A 28 7.91 -6.83 -6.28
N ASN A 29 7.64 -7.36 -7.48
CA ASN A 29 7.57 -8.80 -7.72
C ASN A 29 8.91 -9.47 -7.39
N VAL A 30 10.03 -8.86 -7.79
CA VAL A 30 11.38 -9.38 -7.47
C VAL A 30 11.63 -9.38 -5.96
N LEU A 31 11.39 -8.26 -5.27
CA LEU A 31 11.64 -8.17 -3.83
C LEU A 31 10.74 -9.11 -3.01
N LEU A 32 9.49 -9.28 -3.42
CA LEU A 32 8.55 -10.18 -2.74
C LEU A 32 8.87 -11.65 -3.03
N ALA A 33 9.35 -11.98 -4.24
CA ALA A 33 9.86 -13.31 -4.54
C ALA A 33 11.13 -13.64 -3.75
N GLU A 34 12.06 -12.68 -3.59
CA GLU A 34 13.24 -12.82 -2.72
C GLU A 34 12.88 -12.99 -1.23
N ALA A 35 11.70 -12.51 -0.82
CA ALA A 35 11.15 -12.68 0.51
C ALA A 35 10.26 -13.92 0.65
N ASP A 36 10.29 -14.83 -0.33
CA ASP A 36 9.51 -16.08 -0.38
C ASP A 36 7.98 -15.88 -0.28
N VAL A 37 7.47 -14.75 -0.76
CA VAL A 37 6.02 -14.50 -0.81
C VAL A 37 5.40 -15.33 -1.94
N PRO A 38 4.34 -16.13 -1.67
CA PRO A 38 3.69 -16.93 -2.70
C PRO A 38 3.08 -16.07 -3.82
N TYR A 39 3.30 -16.48 -5.07
CA TYR A 39 2.85 -15.73 -6.26
C TYR A 39 1.34 -15.52 -6.30
N GLU A 40 0.55 -16.48 -5.79
CA GLU A 40 -0.91 -16.37 -5.71
C GLU A 40 -1.41 -15.24 -4.81
N LYS A 41 -0.55 -14.70 -3.94
CA LYS A 41 -0.88 -13.53 -3.10
C LYS A 41 -0.54 -12.22 -3.79
N LEU A 42 0.22 -12.25 -4.89
CA LEU A 42 0.60 -11.07 -5.65
C LEU A 42 -0.49 -10.76 -6.67
N ILE A 43 -1.37 -9.82 -6.33
CA ILE A 43 -2.51 -9.47 -7.16
C ILE A 43 -2.20 -8.16 -7.89
N GLU A 44 -2.31 -8.18 -9.21
CA GLU A 44 -2.07 -6.99 -10.04
C GLU A 44 -3.16 -5.94 -9.81
N MET A 45 -2.81 -4.67 -10.01
CA MET A 45 -3.66 -3.50 -9.72
C MET A 45 -5.08 -3.61 -10.31
N ASP A 46 -5.22 -4.03 -11.56
CA ASP A 46 -6.53 -4.10 -12.23
C ASP A 46 -7.43 -5.19 -11.63
N GLU A 47 -6.83 -6.26 -11.10
CA GLU A 47 -7.54 -7.38 -10.49
C GLU A 47 -7.91 -7.10 -9.02
N ILE A 48 -7.07 -6.38 -8.29
CA ILE A 48 -7.31 -6.08 -6.87
C ILE A 48 -8.21 -4.87 -6.64
N ASN A 49 -8.26 -3.92 -7.58
CA ASN A 49 -9.06 -2.70 -7.43
C ASN A 49 -10.56 -2.98 -7.16
N PRO A 50 -11.23 -3.94 -7.85
CA PRO A 50 -12.62 -4.30 -7.56
C PRO A 50 -12.88 -4.82 -6.14
N ASP A 51 -11.85 -5.31 -5.44
CA ASP A 51 -11.95 -5.83 -4.08
C ASP A 51 -11.85 -4.72 -3.01
N MET A 52 -11.30 -3.55 -3.35
CA MET A 52 -11.02 -2.46 -2.40
C MET A 52 -12.23 -2.07 -1.55
N PRO A 53 -13.46 -1.90 -2.08
CA PRO A 53 -14.64 -1.57 -1.27
C PRO A 53 -15.00 -2.61 -0.21
N LYS A 54 -14.54 -3.86 -0.36
CA LYS A 54 -14.77 -4.96 0.59
C LYS A 54 -13.61 -5.13 1.57
N THR A 55 -12.43 -4.60 1.27
CA THR A 55 -11.23 -4.72 2.10
C THR A 55 -11.36 -3.94 3.40
N ASP A 56 -11.15 -4.62 4.54
CA ASP A 56 -11.27 -4.02 5.87
C ASP A 56 -10.13 -3.04 6.19
N VAL A 57 -8.89 -3.40 5.84
CA VAL A 57 -7.69 -2.61 6.10
C VAL A 57 -6.72 -2.75 4.93
N VAL A 58 -6.20 -1.63 4.44
CA VAL A 58 -5.06 -1.57 3.52
C VAL A 58 -3.86 -0.96 4.22
N VAL A 59 -2.70 -1.62 4.14
CA VAL A 59 -1.43 -1.10 4.67
C VAL A 59 -0.55 -0.67 3.49
N VAL A 60 -0.42 0.64 3.29
CA VAL A 60 0.42 1.24 2.25
C VAL A 60 1.83 1.42 2.80
N ILE A 61 2.79 0.63 2.30
CA ILE A 61 4.17 0.65 2.78
C ILE A 61 5.06 1.39 1.78
N GLY A 62 5.47 2.62 2.13
CA GLY A 62 6.45 3.39 1.34
C GLY A 62 5.98 3.88 -0.04
N ALA A 63 4.80 3.49 -0.50
CA ALA A 63 4.20 4.00 -1.72
C ALA A 63 3.62 5.42 -1.53
N ASN A 64 3.57 6.17 -2.63
CA ASN A 64 3.00 7.52 -2.65
C ASN A 64 2.22 7.77 -3.94
N ASP A 65 2.89 7.97 -5.07
CA ASP A 65 2.24 8.39 -6.31
C ASP A 65 1.24 7.35 -6.83
N VAL A 66 1.57 6.06 -6.72
CA VAL A 66 0.77 4.91 -7.19
C VAL A 66 -0.52 4.66 -6.40
N VAL A 67 -0.76 5.43 -5.34
CA VAL A 67 -1.99 5.40 -4.52
C VAL A 67 -2.62 6.78 -4.38
N ASN A 68 -2.18 7.77 -5.18
CA ASN A 68 -2.59 9.16 -5.04
C ASN A 68 -3.89 9.45 -5.81
N PRO A 69 -5.02 9.77 -5.14
CA PRO A 69 -6.31 10.02 -5.80
C PRO A 69 -6.28 11.20 -6.78
N ALA A 70 -5.29 12.10 -6.69
CA ALA A 70 -5.11 13.19 -7.65
C ALA A 70 -4.95 12.69 -9.11
N ALA A 71 -4.58 11.41 -9.31
CA ALA A 71 -4.57 10.81 -10.64
C ALA A 71 -5.98 10.64 -11.26
N LEU A 72 -7.02 10.58 -10.42
CA LEU A 72 -8.41 10.37 -10.82
C LEU A 72 -9.21 11.68 -10.84
N ASP A 73 -9.00 12.53 -9.82
CA ASP A 73 -9.94 13.61 -9.50
C ASP A 73 -9.47 15.00 -9.93
N ASP A 74 -8.16 15.17 -10.22
CA ASP A 74 -7.56 16.48 -10.49
C ASP A 74 -6.95 16.56 -11.90
N PRO A 75 -7.68 17.08 -12.90
CA PRO A 75 -7.17 17.26 -14.26
C PRO A 75 -5.93 18.15 -14.39
N SER A 76 -5.61 18.96 -13.36
CA SER A 76 -4.40 19.79 -13.34
C SER A 76 -3.17 19.06 -12.79
N SER A 77 -3.37 17.90 -12.18
CA SER A 77 -2.31 17.09 -11.60
C SER A 77 -1.39 16.50 -12.69
N PRO A 78 -0.07 16.49 -12.50
CA PRO A 78 0.88 15.87 -13.43
C PRO A 78 0.72 14.35 -13.54
N ILE A 79 -0.02 13.72 -12.63
CA ILE A 79 -0.33 12.28 -12.66
C ILE A 79 -1.77 12.00 -13.10
N TYR A 80 -2.52 13.00 -13.57
CA TYR A 80 -3.89 12.79 -14.02
C TYR A 80 -3.96 11.76 -15.15
N GLY A 81 -4.87 10.80 -15.02
CA GLY A 81 -5.03 9.67 -15.94
C GLY A 81 -4.04 8.52 -15.72
N MET A 82 -3.09 8.64 -14.78
CA MET A 82 -2.26 7.51 -14.38
C MET A 82 -3.13 6.47 -13.65
N PRO A 83 -3.11 5.19 -14.06
CA PRO A 83 -3.73 4.14 -13.26
C PRO A 83 -3.12 4.14 -11.85
N ILE A 84 -3.93 3.87 -10.83
CA ILE A 84 -3.50 3.77 -9.43
C ILE A 84 -4.19 2.59 -8.75
N ILE A 85 -3.63 2.14 -7.63
CA ILE A 85 -4.37 1.27 -6.71
C ILE A 85 -5.31 2.16 -5.89
N LYS A 86 -6.61 1.91 -5.96
CA LYS A 86 -7.68 2.73 -5.37
C LYS A 86 -7.88 2.45 -3.88
N VAL A 87 -6.78 2.52 -3.12
CA VAL A 87 -6.78 2.19 -1.68
C VAL A 87 -7.73 3.06 -0.86
N HIS A 88 -8.07 4.27 -1.34
CA HIS A 88 -9.02 5.16 -0.70
C HIS A 88 -10.44 4.58 -0.61
N GLU A 89 -10.78 3.60 -1.46
CA GLU A 89 -12.07 2.90 -1.44
C GLU A 89 -12.17 1.84 -0.32
N ALA A 90 -11.06 1.48 0.33
CA ALA A 90 -11.05 0.53 1.44
C ALA A 90 -11.65 1.12 2.73
N LYS A 91 -12.13 0.26 3.63
CA LYS A 91 -12.76 0.72 4.89
C LYS A 91 -11.78 1.49 5.78
N ASN A 92 -10.52 1.06 5.84
CA ASN A 92 -9.44 1.75 6.55
C ASN A 92 -8.14 1.67 5.77
N VAL A 93 -7.37 2.75 5.80
CA VAL A 93 -6.03 2.82 5.19
C VAL A 93 -5.01 3.21 6.24
N ILE A 94 -3.89 2.50 6.28
CA ILE A 94 -2.73 2.84 7.10
C ILE A 94 -1.57 3.13 6.17
N VAL A 95 -1.02 4.33 6.23
CA VAL A 95 0.13 4.72 5.39
C VAL A 95 1.39 4.75 6.24
N MET A 96 2.34 3.88 5.92
CA MET A 96 3.63 3.77 6.58
C MET A 96 4.71 4.50 5.79
N LYS A 97 5.22 5.61 6.33
CA LYS A 97 6.30 6.40 5.73
C LYS A 97 7.04 7.23 6.77
N ARG A 98 8.22 7.75 6.43
CA ARG A 98 9.08 8.50 7.38
C ARG A 98 8.54 9.87 7.80
N GLY A 99 7.64 10.47 7.02
CA GLY A 99 7.09 11.82 7.24
C GLY A 99 6.18 12.22 6.08
N MET A 100 5.78 13.48 5.96
CA MET A 100 4.87 13.97 4.89
C MET A 100 5.54 14.24 3.52
N GLY A 101 6.78 13.78 3.32
CA GLY A 101 7.52 13.99 2.07
C GLY A 101 6.81 13.48 0.81
N LYS A 102 7.12 14.11 -0.32
CA LYS A 102 6.50 13.84 -1.63
C LYS A 102 7.10 12.61 -2.32
N GLY A 103 6.37 12.10 -3.32
CA GLY A 103 6.84 11.02 -4.18
C GLY A 103 7.73 11.51 -5.32
N TYR A 104 7.82 10.70 -6.38
CA TYR A 104 8.60 11.04 -7.57
C TYR A 104 7.98 12.20 -8.35
N ALA A 105 6.65 12.24 -8.45
CA ALA A 105 5.91 13.31 -9.12
C ALA A 105 5.98 14.67 -8.39
N ALA A 106 6.59 14.74 -7.21
CA ALA A 106 6.77 15.96 -6.42
C ALA A 106 5.46 16.74 -6.11
N ILE A 107 4.34 16.02 -6.02
CA ILE A 107 3.03 16.54 -5.59
C ILE A 107 2.64 16.03 -4.20
N GLU A 108 1.66 16.69 -3.60
CA GLU A 108 1.01 16.20 -2.39
C GLU A 108 0.07 15.03 -2.71
N ASN A 109 -0.21 14.21 -1.70
CA ASN A 109 -1.11 13.07 -1.84
C ASN A 109 -2.30 13.25 -0.90
N TYR A 110 -3.47 13.47 -1.51
CA TYR A 110 -4.70 13.75 -0.78
C TYR A 110 -5.20 12.54 0.02
N LEU A 111 -4.76 11.32 -0.29
CA LEU A 111 -5.03 10.13 0.52
C LEU A 111 -4.63 10.33 1.98
N PHE A 112 -3.54 11.04 2.25
CA PHE A 112 -3.00 11.21 3.61
C PHE A 112 -3.92 12.03 4.52
N TYR A 113 -4.91 12.71 3.95
CA TYR A 113 -5.87 13.54 4.65
C TYR A 113 -7.29 12.96 4.62
N ALA A 114 -7.48 11.79 4.00
CA ALA A 114 -8.79 11.14 3.95
C ALA A 114 -9.21 10.64 5.34
N ASP A 115 -10.51 10.72 5.65
CA ASP A 115 -11.06 10.39 6.98
C ASP A 115 -10.81 8.94 7.41
N ASN A 116 -10.73 8.01 6.44
CA ASN A 116 -10.44 6.60 6.66
C ASN A 116 -8.92 6.29 6.69
N THR A 117 -8.06 7.29 6.49
CA THR A 117 -6.60 7.12 6.44
C THR A 117 -5.93 7.51 7.74
N ARG A 118 -5.02 6.67 8.21
CA ARG A 118 -4.15 6.92 9.37
C ARG A 118 -2.69 6.88 8.95
N MET A 119 -1.94 7.91 9.34
CA MET A 119 -0.50 7.98 9.08
C MET A 119 0.27 7.27 10.19
N PHE A 120 1.12 6.32 9.83
CA PHE A 120 2.03 5.66 10.77
C PHE A 120 3.48 6.02 10.44
N PHE A 121 4.01 7.02 11.14
CA PHE A 121 5.33 7.56 10.83
C PHE A 121 6.48 6.68 11.34
N GLY A 122 7.46 6.42 10.47
CA GLY A 122 8.67 5.69 10.83
C GLY A 122 9.42 5.09 9.64
N SER A 123 10.53 4.43 9.94
CA SER A 123 11.17 3.50 9.01
C SER A 123 10.23 2.33 8.77
N ALA A 124 10.02 1.93 7.50
CA ALA A 124 9.13 0.83 7.17
C ALA A 124 9.50 -0.47 7.92
N LYS A 125 10.81 -0.80 7.93
CA LYS A 125 11.32 -1.98 8.63
C LYS A 125 11.01 -1.94 10.13
N ASP A 126 11.40 -0.85 10.81
CA ASP A 126 11.26 -0.76 12.26
C ASP A 126 9.79 -0.72 12.67
N SER A 127 8.95 -0.02 11.92
CA SER A 127 7.51 0.05 12.18
C SER A 127 6.82 -1.29 11.96
N LEU A 128 7.20 -2.07 10.94
CA LEU A 128 6.69 -3.43 10.73
C LEU A 128 7.14 -4.38 11.85
N GLN A 129 8.40 -4.33 12.25
CA GLN A 129 8.92 -5.16 13.34
C GLN A 129 8.20 -4.89 14.66
N LYS A 130 7.92 -3.61 14.97
CA LYS A 130 7.11 -3.24 16.14
C LYS A 130 5.70 -3.81 16.04
N LEU A 131 5.05 -3.65 14.89
CA LEU A 131 3.69 -4.17 14.67
C LEU A 131 3.62 -5.70 14.86
N VAL A 132 4.59 -6.43 14.33
CA VAL A 132 4.72 -7.88 14.55
C VAL A 132 4.85 -8.20 16.04
N GLY A 133 5.67 -7.44 16.78
CA GLY A 133 5.82 -7.60 18.23
C GLY A 133 4.52 -7.41 19.00
N GLU A 134 3.77 -6.35 18.67
CA GLU A 134 2.47 -6.07 19.30
C GLU A 134 1.44 -7.17 19.00
N ILE A 135 1.36 -7.67 17.76
CA ILE A 135 0.41 -8.74 17.40
C ILE A 135 0.75 -10.05 18.11
N LYS A 136 2.03 -10.40 18.27
CA LYS A 136 2.45 -11.61 19.02
C LYS A 136 2.14 -11.52 20.52
N ALA A 137 1.91 -10.32 21.05
CA ALA A 137 1.60 -10.08 22.45
C ALA A 137 0.10 -10.09 22.75
N LEU A 138 -0.76 -10.16 21.73
CA LEU A 138 -2.21 -10.36 21.85
C LEU A 138 -2.54 -11.83 22.10
#